data_AF-A0AAU8PQ91-F1
#
_entry.id   AF-A0AAU8PQ91-F1
#
_cell.length_a   1.000
_cell.length_b   1.000
_cell.length_c   1.000
_cell.angle_alpha   90.00
_cell.angle_beta   90.00
_cell.angle_gamma   90.00
#
_symmetry.space_group_name_H-M   'P 1'
#
loop_
_entity.id
_entity.type
_entity.pdbx_description
1 polymer ?
#
loop_
_entity_poly.entity_id
_entity_poly.type
_entity_poly.pdbx_seq_one_letter_code
_entity_poly.pdbx_strand_id
1 'polypeptide(L)'
;MIPQKNIIKRTLIASALSLCALAGSAQADVVTSVRPLGFIAAAIADGVMPTQVLLPDGASPHDYALRPSDIKRLRDADLVVWIGPEMESFLEKPTQQLENNKNLILSTLPGVRSQLIAGDDDDDHDHHTSQRENHAENSDSSGSHIVTNGAGAGLESDHDHDHGQYNMHIWLSPAIAKQVAIAIHDRLVQRSPQNKDKLDVNLRKFEQQLEQTEKKVGIMLRPVQDKGYFVFHDAYGYFEKTFGLTPLGHFTVNPEIQPGARRLHQIRTQLVEQKAVCVFAEPQFRPAVISAIAQGTPVRQGTLDPLGSAIPLSADSYMVFLTTLAHQYSSCLKGD
;
A
#
# COMPACT_ATOMS: atom_id res chain seq x y z
N MET A 1 -85.32 6.07 49.68
CA MET A 1 -84.06 5.67 50.34
C MET A 1 -83.33 4.69 49.44
N ILE A 2 -82.09 5.05 49.00
CA ILE A 2 -80.97 4.21 48.49
C ILE A 2 -81.14 3.56 47.07
N PRO A 3 -80.13 3.49 46.16
CA PRO A 3 -79.25 4.53 45.59
C PRO A 3 -78.95 4.34 44.05
N GLN A 4 -78.04 5.17 43.54
CA GLN A 4 -77.40 5.23 42.21
C GLN A 4 -76.98 3.92 41.52
N LYS A 5 -76.87 3.94 40.19
CA LYS A 5 -75.71 3.42 39.44
C LYS A 5 -75.45 4.21 38.15
N ASN A 6 -74.34 4.95 38.14
CA ASN A 6 -73.73 5.58 36.97
C ASN A 6 -73.08 4.51 36.08
N ILE A 7 -73.35 4.53 34.78
CA ILE A 7 -72.58 3.76 33.78
C ILE A 7 -71.88 4.77 32.86
N ILE A 8 -70.60 5.00 33.16
CA ILE A 8 -69.67 5.78 32.34
C ILE A 8 -69.31 4.91 31.13
N LYS A 9 -69.74 5.31 29.93
CA LYS A 9 -69.27 4.71 28.68
C LYS A 9 -67.89 5.25 28.36
N ARG A 10 -66.87 4.40 28.50
CA ARG A 10 -65.49 4.66 28.06
C ARG A 10 -65.38 4.39 26.56
N THR A 11 -65.26 5.44 25.76
CA THR A 11 -64.90 5.35 24.34
C THR A 11 -63.37 5.26 24.25
N LEU A 12 -62.86 4.11 23.81
CA LEU A 12 -61.44 3.86 23.57
C LEU A 12 -61.00 4.62 22.31
N ILE A 13 -60.06 5.56 22.45
CA ILE A 13 -59.32 6.17 21.35
C ILE A 13 -58.13 5.25 21.06
N ALA A 14 -58.18 4.53 19.93
CA ALA A 14 -57.06 3.75 19.44
C ALA A 14 -56.07 4.67 18.70
N SER A 15 -55.05 5.14 19.42
CA SER A 15 -53.89 5.81 18.82
C SER A 15 -53.00 4.76 18.16
N ALA A 16 -53.03 4.69 16.82
CA ALA A 16 -52.05 3.94 16.05
C ALA A 16 -50.68 4.65 16.14
N LEU A 17 -49.84 4.22 17.09
CA LEU A 17 -48.42 4.56 17.09
C LEU A 17 -47.79 3.90 15.85
N SER A 18 -47.55 4.71 14.81
CA SER A 18 -46.70 4.32 13.68
C SER A 18 -45.28 4.19 14.20
N LEU A 19 -44.91 2.96 14.58
CA LEU A 19 -43.57 2.59 14.99
C LEU A 19 -42.67 2.63 13.74
N CYS A 20 -42.12 3.81 13.44
CA CYS A 20 -41.07 3.94 12.44
C CYS A 20 -39.83 3.26 13.02
N ALA A 21 -39.67 1.97 12.76
CA ALA A 21 -38.44 1.26 13.01
C ALA A 21 -37.36 1.91 12.14
N LEU A 22 -36.57 2.79 12.74
CA LEU A 22 -35.23 3.09 12.24
C LEU A 22 -34.45 1.79 12.41
N ALA A 23 -34.59 0.88 11.43
CA ALA A 23 -33.57 -0.12 11.18
C ALA A 23 -32.32 0.70 10.89
N GLY A 24 -31.42 0.79 11.87
CA GLY A 24 -30.06 1.22 11.60
C GLY A 24 -29.56 0.30 10.49
N SER A 25 -29.45 0.83 9.28
CA SER A 25 -28.81 0.13 8.19
C SER A 25 -27.43 -0.26 8.71
N ALA A 26 -27.21 -1.55 8.98
CA ALA A 26 -25.87 -2.08 9.10
C ALA A 26 -25.19 -1.64 7.80
N GLN A 27 -24.33 -0.63 7.89
CA GLN A 27 -23.81 0.02 6.71
C GLN A 27 -22.82 -1.00 6.12
N ALA A 28 -23.29 -1.70 5.10
CA ALA A 28 -22.49 -2.52 4.22
C ALA A 28 -21.23 -1.75 3.84
N ASP A 29 -20.05 -2.26 4.16
CA ASP A 29 -18.79 -1.58 3.88
C ASP A 29 -17.94 -2.42 2.91
N VAL A 30 -17.31 -1.75 1.95
CA VAL A 30 -16.09 -2.26 1.31
C VAL A 30 -14.91 -1.87 2.19
N VAL A 31 -14.17 -2.85 2.69
CA VAL A 31 -12.96 -2.63 3.49
C VAL A 31 -11.74 -2.93 2.64
N THR A 32 -10.87 -1.95 2.43
CA THR A 32 -9.61 -2.13 1.71
C THR A 32 -8.43 -2.13 2.68
N SER A 33 -7.38 -2.90 2.36
CA SER A 33 -6.17 -2.95 3.18
C SER A 33 -5.47 -1.59 3.26
N VAL A 34 -5.14 -1.04 2.09
CA VAL A 34 -4.42 0.23 1.93
C VAL A 34 -5.30 1.29 1.27
N ARG A 35 -4.93 2.54 1.47
CA ARG A 35 -5.70 3.71 1.01
C ARG A 35 -5.84 3.78 -0.52
N PRO A 36 -4.82 3.47 -1.34
CA PRO A 36 -4.96 3.46 -2.79
C PRO A 36 -5.97 2.45 -3.35
N LEU A 37 -6.10 1.28 -2.71
CA LEU A 37 -7.18 0.36 -3.02
C LEU A 37 -8.55 0.94 -2.64
N GLY A 38 -8.60 1.68 -1.53
CA GLY A 38 -9.77 2.45 -1.10
C GLY A 38 -10.18 3.49 -2.15
N PHE A 39 -9.23 4.10 -2.85
CA PHE A 39 -9.55 5.03 -3.94
C PHE A 39 -10.27 4.35 -5.11
N ILE A 40 -9.81 3.16 -5.50
CA ILE A 40 -10.44 2.37 -6.57
C ILE A 40 -11.81 1.89 -6.10
N ALA A 41 -11.90 1.33 -4.89
CA ALA A 41 -13.15 0.85 -4.31
C ALA A 41 -14.21 1.96 -4.17
N ALA A 42 -13.81 3.16 -3.72
CA ALA A 42 -14.70 4.30 -3.57
C ALA A 42 -15.29 4.77 -4.91
N ALA A 43 -14.54 4.66 -6.01
CA ALA A 43 -15.05 4.95 -7.35
C ALA A 43 -16.14 3.97 -7.79
N ILE A 44 -15.97 2.68 -7.50
CA ILE A 44 -16.92 1.64 -7.89
C ILE A 44 -18.15 1.63 -6.98
N ALA A 45 -17.96 1.78 -5.66
CA ALA A 45 -19.01 1.74 -4.65
C ALA A 45 -19.76 3.08 -4.47
N ASP A 46 -19.36 4.15 -5.17
CA ASP A 46 -19.96 5.48 -5.06
C ASP A 46 -21.49 5.46 -5.18
N GLY A 47 -22.17 6.01 -4.18
CA GLY A 47 -23.64 6.06 -4.09
C GLY A 47 -24.32 4.70 -3.85
N VAL A 48 -23.56 3.62 -3.68
CA VAL A 48 -24.06 2.26 -3.39
C VAL A 48 -23.79 1.89 -1.94
N MET A 49 -22.53 2.01 -1.51
CA MET A 49 -22.10 1.68 -0.15
C MET A 49 -20.81 2.41 0.23
N PRO A 50 -20.57 2.69 1.53
CA PRO A 50 -19.31 3.26 2.00
C PRO A 50 -18.09 2.37 1.72
N THR A 51 -16.93 3.03 1.68
CA THR A 51 -15.61 2.39 1.63
C THR A 51 -14.80 2.81 2.85
N GLN A 52 -14.12 1.85 3.48
CA GLN A 52 -13.22 2.08 4.61
C GLN A 52 -11.83 1.54 4.30
N VAL A 53 -10.82 2.18 4.89
CA VAL A 53 -9.43 1.74 4.80
C VAL A 53 -8.99 1.19 6.15
N LEU A 54 -8.29 0.05 6.11
CA LEU A 54 -7.82 -0.61 7.31
C LEU A 54 -6.57 0.06 7.88
N LEU A 55 -5.55 0.22 7.03
CA LEU A 55 -4.27 0.83 7.36
C LEU A 55 -4.49 2.33 7.70
N PRO A 56 -4.15 2.78 8.91
CA PRO A 56 -4.27 4.18 9.29
C PRO A 56 -3.19 5.03 8.60
N ASP A 57 -3.42 6.35 8.56
CA ASP A 57 -2.44 7.28 8.00
C ASP A 57 -1.12 7.24 8.78
N GLY A 58 0.00 7.22 8.05
CA GLY A 58 1.35 7.16 8.61
C GLY A 58 1.84 5.76 8.99
N ALA A 59 0.99 4.72 8.94
CA ALA A 59 1.44 3.34 9.09
C ALA A 59 1.95 2.76 7.76
N SER A 60 2.91 1.84 7.83
CA SER A 60 3.40 1.11 6.65
C SER A 60 2.63 -0.21 6.47
N PRO A 61 2.29 -0.60 5.22
CA PRO A 61 1.67 -1.90 4.97
C PRO A 61 2.62 -3.07 5.26
N HIS A 62 3.93 -2.83 5.34
CA HIS A 62 4.94 -3.88 5.56
C HIS A 62 5.10 -4.27 7.04
N ASP A 63 4.71 -3.41 7.99
CA ASP A 63 4.96 -3.61 9.44
C ASP A 63 3.72 -3.43 10.34
N TYR A 64 2.54 -3.24 9.74
CA TYR A 64 1.33 -2.97 10.50
C TYR A 64 0.84 -4.17 11.32
N ALA A 65 0.43 -3.91 12.56
CA ALA A 65 -0.22 -4.88 13.43
C ALA A 65 -1.71 -4.56 13.58
N LEU A 66 -2.57 -5.54 13.28
CA LEU A 66 -4.02 -5.38 13.40
C LEU A 66 -4.46 -5.14 14.84
N ARG A 67 -5.37 -4.18 15.02
CA ARG A 67 -6.08 -3.96 16.28
C ARG A 67 -7.32 -4.86 16.36
N PRO A 68 -7.83 -5.15 17.57
CA PRO A 68 -9.10 -5.87 17.70
C PRO A 68 -10.28 -5.22 16.97
N SER A 69 -10.30 -3.88 16.87
CA SER A 69 -11.28 -3.14 16.07
C SER A 69 -11.17 -3.42 14.57
N ASP A 70 -9.97 -3.69 14.08
CA ASP A 70 -9.69 -3.97 12.67
C ASP A 70 -10.23 -5.35 12.30
N ILE A 71 -10.03 -6.35 13.16
CA ILE A 71 -10.60 -7.70 13.01
C ILE A 71 -12.13 -7.64 12.96
N LYS A 72 -12.74 -6.81 13.83
CA LYS A 72 -14.19 -6.60 13.79
C LYS A 72 -14.64 -6.01 12.45
N ARG A 73 -13.95 -4.96 11.96
CA ARG A 73 -14.24 -4.35 10.65
C ARG A 73 -14.14 -5.37 9.51
N LEU A 74 -13.11 -6.22 9.50
CA LEU A 74 -12.93 -7.27 8.47
C LEU A 74 -14.09 -8.28 8.46
N ARG A 75 -14.55 -8.71 9.65
CA ARG A 75 -15.65 -9.68 9.77
C ARG A 75 -16.99 -9.09 9.35
N ASP A 76 -17.23 -7.83 9.74
CA ASP A 76 -18.50 -7.16 9.53
C ASP A 76 -18.63 -6.62 8.07
N ALA A 77 -17.53 -6.58 7.31
CA ALA A 77 -17.49 -6.14 5.91
C ALA A 77 -18.28 -7.05 4.95
N ASP A 78 -18.76 -6.46 3.85
CA ASP A 78 -19.37 -7.20 2.75
C ASP A 78 -18.35 -7.61 1.69
N LEU A 79 -17.30 -6.82 1.54
CA LEU A 79 -16.17 -7.11 0.67
C LEU A 79 -14.88 -6.61 1.34
N VAL A 80 -13.91 -7.50 1.46
CA VAL A 80 -12.53 -7.18 1.86
C VAL A 80 -11.64 -7.26 0.63
N VAL A 81 -10.91 -6.18 0.34
CA VAL A 81 -10.03 -6.06 -0.82
C VAL A 81 -8.60 -5.79 -0.35
N TRP A 82 -7.67 -6.66 -0.71
CA TRP A 82 -6.27 -6.57 -0.31
C TRP A 82 -5.36 -7.24 -1.33
N ILE A 83 -4.07 -6.92 -1.32
CA ILE A 83 -3.15 -7.33 -2.38
C ILE A 83 -2.83 -8.80 -2.25
N GLY A 84 -2.39 -9.21 -1.08
CA GLY A 84 -2.09 -10.61 -0.80
C GLY A 84 -1.02 -10.78 0.27
N PRO A 85 -0.66 -12.03 0.59
CA PRO A 85 0.23 -12.35 1.70
C PRO A 85 1.64 -11.76 1.52
N GLU A 86 2.10 -11.54 0.29
CA GLU A 86 3.40 -10.94 -0.04
C GLU A 86 3.46 -9.42 0.23
N MET A 87 2.33 -8.76 0.55
CA MET A 87 2.30 -7.35 0.95
C MET A 87 1.72 -7.19 2.35
N GLU A 88 0.45 -7.55 2.54
CA GLU A 88 -0.24 -7.39 3.82
C GLU A 88 -0.25 -8.71 4.60
N SER A 89 0.92 -9.19 5.00
CA SER A 89 1.07 -10.45 5.76
C SER A 89 0.17 -10.52 7.01
N PHE A 90 -0.11 -9.36 7.62
CA PHE A 90 -1.02 -9.21 8.76
C PHE A 90 -2.48 -9.59 8.45
N LEU A 91 -2.89 -9.66 7.17
CA LEU A 91 -4.23 -10.05 6.72
C LEU A 91 -4.37 -11.53 6.40
N GLU A 92 -3.29 -12.30 6.30
CA GLU A 92 -3.35 -13.69 5.87
C GLU A 92 -4.26 -14.53 6.79
N LYS A 93 -3.95 -14.61 8.08
CA LYS A 93 -4.74 -15.41 9.03
C LYS A 93 -6.17 -14.89 9.24
N PRO A 94 -6.41 -13.58 9.44
CA PRO A 94 -7.76 -13.08 9.69
C PRO A 94 -8.71 -13.24 8.50
N THR A 95 -8.19 -13.19 7.27
CA THR A 95 -9.03 -13.29 6.07
C THR A 95 -9.35 -14.73 5.66
N GLN A 96 -8.60 -15.74 6.14
CA GLN A 96 -8.90 -17.16 5.91
C GLN A 96 -10.28 -17.59 6.43
N GLN A 97 -10.81 -16.90 7.43
CA GLN A 97 -12.13 -17.18 8.00
C GLN A 97 -13.28 -16.51 7.23
N LEU A 98 -12.97 -15.63 6.28
CA LEU A 98 -13.98 -14.95 5.47
C LEU A 98 -14.46 -15.86 4.35
N GLU A 99 -15.74 -15.73 3.99
CA GLU A 99 -16.27 -16.43 2.82
C GLU A 99 -15.50 -16.01 1.55
N ASN A 100 -15.26 -16.95 0.63
CA ASN A 100 -14.51 -16.68 -0.61
C ASN A 100 -15.13 -15.54 -1.45
N ASN A 101 -16.45 -15.36 -1.39
CA ASN A 101 -17.17 -14.28 -2.07
C ASN A 101 -17.08 -12.93 -1.32
N LYS A 102 -16.61 -12.88 -0.06
CA LYS A 102 -16.24 -11.65 0.68
C LYS A 102 -14.76 -11.30 0.56
N ASN A 103 -13.90 -12.29 0.35
CA ASN A 103 -12.45 -12.10 0.34
C ASN A 103 -11.92 -11.94 -1.10
N LEU A 104 -11.40 -10.76 -1.45
CA LEU A 104 -10.81 -10.46 -2.75
C LEU A 104 -9.30 -10.24 -2.61
N ILE A 105 -8.53 -11.26 -2.99
CA ILE A 105 -7.06 -11.27 -2.97
C ILE A 105 -6.52 -10.94 -4.37
N LEU A 106 -5.98 -9.74 -4.55
CA LEU A 106 -5.69 -9.19 -5.88
C LEU A 106 -4.53 -9.92 -6.59
N SER A 107 -3.49 -10.33 -5.87
CA SER A 107 -2.33 -11.06 -6.43
C SER A 107 -2.68 -12.45 -6.98
N THR A 108 -3.88 -12.95 -6.69
CA THR A 108 -4.39 -14.22 -7.23
C THR A 108 -5.15 -14.07 -8.55
N LEU A 109 -5.54 -12.83 -8.90
CA LEU A 109 -6.32 -12.56 -10.09
C LEU A 109 -5.49 -12.79 -11.36
N PRO A 110 -5.96 -13.58 -12.35
CA PRO A 110 -5.20 -13.83 -13.58
C PRO A 110 -4.80 -12.56 -14.34
N GLY A 111 -5.69 -11.56 -14.38
CA GLY A 111 -5.44 -10.27 -15.02
C GLY A 111 -4.39 -9.42 -14.30
N VAL A 112 -4.15 -9.68 -13.00
CA VAL A 112 -3.10 -9.01 -12.21
C VAL A 112 -1.79 -9.76 -12.32
N ARG A 113 -1.80 -11.09 -12.14
CA ARG A 113 -0.60 -11.96 -12.21
C ARG A 113 0.18 -11.79 -13.50
N SER A 114 -0.50 -11.67 -14.63
CA SER A 114 0.12 -11.47 -15.95
C SER A 114 0.82 -10.12 -16.13
N GLN A 115 0.62 -9.18 -15.20
CA GLN A 115 1.18 -7.82 -15.25
C GLN A 115 2.22 -7.56 -14.15
N LEU A 116 2.46 -8.52 -13.25
CA LEU A 116 3.44 -8.36 -12.18
C LEU A 116 4.84 -8.18 -12.75
N ILE A 117 5.61 -7.28 -12.14
CA ILE A 117 7.04 -7.12 -12.41
C ILE A 117 7.83 -7.83 -11.31
N ALA A 118 9.01 -8.34 -11.66
CA ALA A 118 9.92 -8.93 -10.67
C ALA A 118 10.24 -7.90 -9.57
N GLY A 119 10.46 -8.38 -8.36
CA GLY A 119 11.11 -7.58 -7.31
C GLY A 119 12.55 -7.28 -7.72
N ASP A 120 13.12 -6.21 -7.18
CA ASP A 120 14.58 -6.04 -7.19
C ASP A 120 15.13 -7.03 -6.16
N ASP A 121 15.85 -8.05 -6.62
CA ASP A 121 16.67 -8.87 -5.74
C ASP A 121 17.86 -7.98 -5.37
N ASP A 122 17.99 -7.59 -4.09
CA ASP A 122 19.16 -6.88 -3.56
C ASP A 122 20.39 -7.82 -3.61
N ASP A 123 20.88 -8.14 -4.81
CA ASP A 123 22.18 -8.76 -5.05
C ASP A 123 23.25 -7.67 -4.79
N ASP A 124 23.48 -7.36 -3.51
CA ASP A 124 24.69 -6.71 -3.04
C ASP A 124 25.87 -7.66 -3.32
N HIS A 125 26.31 -7.69 -4.58
CA HIS A 125 27.57 -8.30 -4.98
C HIS A 125 28.73 -7.47 -4.43
N ASP A 126 29.04 -7.66 -3.15
CA ASP A 126 30.34 -7.34 -2.58
C ASP A 126 31.39 -8.17 -3.32
N HIS A 127 31.97 -7.61 -4.38
CA HIS A 127 33.15 -8.12 -5.05
C HIS A 127 34.38 -8.03 -4.12
N HIS A 128 34.43 -8.88 -3.10
CA HIS A 128 35.67 -9.16 -2.38
C HIS A 128 36.53 -10.09 -3.24
N THR A 129 37.35 -9.50 -4.11
CA THR A 129 38.52 -10.17 -4.66
C THR A 129 39.49 -10.47 -3.52
N SER A 130 39.34 -11.64 -2.89
CA SER A 130 40.37 -12.19 -2.02
C SER A 130 41.53 -12.64 -2.89
N GLN A 131 42.59 -11.81 -2.92
CA GLN A 131 43.89 -12.28 -3.37
C GLN A 131 44.32 -13.41 -2.44
N ARG A 132 44.44 -14.61 -3.00
CA ARG A 132 45.01 -15.77 -2.31
C ARG A 132 46.50 -15.52 -2.12
N GLU A 133 46.89 -15.11 -0.92
CA GLU A 133 48.27 -15.27 -0.48
C GLU A 133 48.51 -16.74 -0.12
N ASN A 134 49.51 -17.33 -0.78
CA ASN A 134 49.97 -18.69 -0.55
C ASN A 134 50.68 -18.77 0.81
N HIS A 135 50.13 -19.56 1.73
CA HIS A 135 50.92 -20.17 2.80
C HIS A 135 50.73 -21.68 2.81
N ALA A 136 51.77 -22.36 2.37
CA ALA A 136 52.02 -23.76 2.66
C ALA A 136 52.50 -23.86 4.11
N GLU A 137 52.00 -24.84 4.87
CA GLU A 137 52.78 -25.54 5.90
C GLU A 137 52.08 -26.82 6.39
N ASN A 138 52.91 -27.87 6.53
CA ASN A 138 52.62 -29.16 7.14
C ASN A 138 52.48 -29.03 8.67
N SER A 139 51.63 -29.84 9.30
CA SER A 139 52.05 -30.86 10.30
C SER A 139 50.88 -31.45 11.08
N ASP A 140 50.90 -32.78 11.23
CA ASP A 140 50.14 -33.56 12.22
C ASP A 140 50.36 -33.10 13.67
N SER A 141 49.33 -33.15 14.52
CA SER A 141 49.40 -33.85 15.82
C SER A 141 48.05 -33.93 16.55
N SER A 142 47.98 -34.93 17.42
CA SER A 142 46.87 -35.39 18.25
C SER A 142 46.46 -34.45 19.39
N GLY A 143 45.23 -34.56 19.90
CA GLY A 143 44.87 -33.96 21.19
C GLY A 143 43.40 -34.07 21.59
N SER A 144 43.10 -35.02 22.48
CA SER A 144 41.82 -35.22 23.18
C SER A 144 41.56 -34.12 24.24
N HIS A 145 40.32 -33.59 24.32
CA HIS A 145 39.44 -33.60 25.51
C HIS A 145 38.42 -32.45 25.56
N ILE A 146 37.16 -32.85 25.78
CA ILE A 146 36.15 -32.31 26.71
C ILE A 146 35.94 -30.79 26.74
N VAL A 147 34.74 -30.36 26.33
CA VAL A 147 34.17 -29.06 26.71
C VAL A 147 32.78 -29.26 27.31
N THR A 148 32.60 -28.63 28.47
CA THR A 148 31.42 -28.47 29.30
C THR A 148 30.34 -27.64 28.59
N ASN A 149 29.08 -28.10 28.56
CA ASN A 149 27.96 -27.29 28.09
C ASN A 149 27.46 -26.36 29.20
N GLY A 150 27.92 -25.11 29.15
CA GLY A 150 27.39 -23.99 29.93
C GLY A 150 27.54 -22.69 29.15
N ALA A 151 26.38 -22.07 28.86
CA ALA A 151 26.14 -20.67 28.52
C ALA A 151 26.68 -20.08 27.19
N GLY A 152 25.72 -19.64 26.36
CA GLY A 152 25.75 -18.30 25.75
C GLY A 152 26.59 -18.14 24.48
N ALA A 153 25.96 -18.34 23.33
CA ALA A 153 26.28 -17.59 22.13
C ALA A 153 24.97 -17.34 21.39
N GLY A 154 24.52 -16.07 21.42
CA GLY A 154 23.44 -15.59 20.58
C GLY A 154 23.86 -15.79 19.13
N LEU A 155 23.16 -16.69 18.45
CA LEU A 155 23.15 -16.70 17.00
C LEU A 155 22.29 -15.51 16.59
N GLU A 156 22.96 -14.42 16.22
CA GLU A 156 22.35 -13.38 15.39
C GLU A 156 21.94 -14.08 14.09
N SER A 157 20.67 -14.47 14.04
CA SER A 157 19.98 -14.80 12.81
C SER A 157 19.86 -13.48 12.07
N ASP A 158 20.78 -13.23 11.13
CA ASP A 158 20.51 -12.27 10.06
C ASP A 158 19.17 -12.66 9.44
N HIS A 159 18.18 -11.80 9.66
CA HIS A 159 16.88 -11.93 9.04
C HIS A 159 17.05 -11.49 7.59
N ASP A 160 17.41 -12.42 6.72
CA ASP A 160 17.17 -12.29 5.29
C ASP A 160 15.68 -12.01 5.13
N HIS A 161 15.38 -10.77 4.80
CA HIS A 161 14.05 -10.36 4.39
C HIS A 161 13.86 -10.99 3.00
N ASP A 162 13.10 -12.09 2.95
CA ASP A 162 12.69 -12.73 1.70
C ASP A 162 11.86 -11.71 0.91
N HIS A 163 12.54 -10.95 0.05
CA HIS A 163 11.89 -10.06 -0.89
C HIS A 163 11.14 -10.96 -1.87
N GLY A 164 9.81 -10.97 -1.77
CA GLY A 164 8.97 -11.81 -2.63
C GLY A 164 9.32 -11.62 -4.10
N GLN A 165 9.17 -12.69 -4.90
CA GLN A 165 9.56 -12.76 -6.31
C GLN A 165 9.10 -11.56 -7.16
N TYR A 166 8.02 -10.88 -6.76
CA TYR A 166 7.41 -9.79 -7.50
C TYR A 166 7.25 -8.54 -6.63
N ASN A 167 7.41 -7.37 -7.24
CA ASN A 167 7.07 -6.11 -6.60
C ASN A 167 5.54 -6.05 -6.39
N MET A 168 5.09 -5.97 -5.14
CA MET A 168 3.67 -6.00 -4.78
C MET A 168 3.00 -4.62 -4.66
N HIS A 169 3.68 -3.53 -5.02
CA HIS A 169 3.11 -2.18 -5.03
C HIS A 169 2.18 -1.92 -6.23
N ILE A 170 1.29 -2.89 -6.50
CA ILE A 170 0.52 -3.02 -7.75
C ILE A 170 -0.51 -1.91 -7.96
N TRP A 171 -0.90 -1.19 -6.90
CA TRP A 171 -1.85 -0.07 -6.99
C TRP A 171 -1.30 1.12 -7.78
N LEU A 172 0.02 1.18 -7.94
CA LEU A 172 0.72 2.18 -8.74
C LEU A 172 0.70 1.89 -10.24
N SER A 173 0.18 0.72 -10.67
CA SER A 173 -0.10 0.42 -12.07
C SER A 173 -1.55 0.80 -12.43
N PRO A 174 -1.76 1.78 -13.33
CA PRO A 174 -3.10 2.05 -13.88
C PRO A 174 -3.75 0.81 -14.53
N ALA A 175 -2.95 0.01 -15.25
CA ALA A 175 -3.43 -1.19 -15.91
C ALA A 175 -3.92 -2.27 -14.91
N ILE A 176 -3.23 -2.42 -13.78
CA ILE A 176 -3.68 -3.31 -12.70
C ILE A 176 -4.89 -2.70 -11.99
N ALA A 177 -4.88 -1.39 -11.71
CA ALA A 177 -6.02 -0.73 -11.07
C ALA A 177 -7.33 -0.89 -11.86
N LYS A 178 -7.27 -0.92 -13.19
CA LYS A 178 -8.40 -1.29 -14.04
C LYS A 178 -8.90 -2.72 -13.76
N GLN A 179 -8.00 -3.70 -13.65
CA GLN A 179 -8.38 -5.08 -13.30
C GLN A 179 -8.98 -5.18 -11.89
N VAL A 180 -8.44 -4.41 -10.94
CA VAL A 180 -8.97 -4.31 -9.58
C VAL A 180 -10.38 -3.72 -9.59
N ALA A 181 -10.62 -2.64 -10.34
CA ALA A 181 -11.93 -2.03 -10.49
C ALA A 181 -12.99 -3.00 -11.03
N ILE A 182 -12.64 -3.77 -12.07
CA ILE A 182 -13.50 -4.82 -12.64
C ILE A 182 -13.80 -5.91 -11.59
N ALA A 183 -12.78 -6.39 -10.88
CA ALA A 183 -12.97 -7.42 -9.86
C ALA A 183 -13.85 -6.96 -8.69
N ILE A 184 -13.68 -5.72 -8.23
CA ILE A 184 -14.54 -5.11 -7.20
C ILE A 184 -15.98 -5.02 -7.73
N HIS A 185 -16.16 -4.48 -8.93
CA HIS A 185 -17.46 -4.37 -9.59
C HIS A 185 -18.19 -5.71 -9.63
N ASP A 186 -17.53 -6.75 -10.13
CA ASP A 186 -18.15 -8.07 -10.31
C ASP A 186 -18.58 -8.69 -8.98
N ARG A 187 -17.76 -8.52 -7.93
CA ARG A 187 -18.12 -8.96 -6.57
C ARG A 187 -19.29 -8.17 -6.00
N LEU A 188 -19.32 -6.86 -6.21
CA LEU A 188 -20.43 -6.02 -5.74
C LEU A 188 -21.74 -6.31 -6.47
N VAL A 189 -21.72 -6.57 -7.79
CA VAL A 189 -22.91 -6.96 -8.56
C VAL A 189 -23.45 -8.30 -8.09
N GLN A 190 -22.59 -9.28 -7.81
CA GLN A 190 -23.01 -10.58 -7.28
C GLN A 190 -23.67 -10.44 -5.90
N ARG A 191 -23.17 -9.53 -5.05
CA ARG A 191 -23.66 -9.31 -3.68
C ARG A 191 -24.89 -8.42 -3.61
N SER A 192 -24.98 -7.42 -4.49
CA SER A 192 -26.06 -6.43 -4.53
C SER A 192 -26.62 -6.28 -5.95
N PRO A 193 -27.32 -7.30 -6.49
CA PRO A 193 -27.85 -7.26 -7.86
C PRO A 193 -28.78 -6.07 -8.13
N GLN A 194 -29.48 -5.58 -7.09
CA GLN A 194 -30.34 -4.41 -7.15
C GLN A 194 -29.59 -3.11 -7.48
N ASN A 195 -28.28 -3.06 -7.25
CA ASN A 195 -27.43 -1.89 -7.49
C ASN A 195 -26.65 -1.98 -8.82
N LYS A 196 -26.91 -3.01 -9.64
CA LYS A 196 -26.14 -3.31 -10.85
C LYS A 196 -26.02 -2.10 -11.79
N ASP A 197 -27.11 -1.40 -12.09
CA ASP A 197 -27.07 -0.29 -13.05
C ASP A 197 -26.15 0.85 -12.59
N LYS A 198 -26.14 1.16 -11.28
CA LYS A 198 -25.25 2.18 -10.70
C LYS A 198 -23.78 1.71 -10.72
N LEU A 199 -23.53 0.43 -10.38
CA LEU A 199 -22.20 -0.16 -10.45
C LEU A 199 -21.64 -0.17 -11.89
N ASP A 200 -22.46 -0.53 -12.89
CA ASP A 200 -22.08 -0.51 -14.31
C ASP A 200 -21.75 0.91 -14.80
N VAL A 201 -22.47 1.93 -14.32
CA VAL A 201 -22.18 3.34 -14.61
C VAL A 201 -20.87 3.78 -13.95
N ASN A 202 -20.68 3.43 -12.68
CA ASN A 202 -19.48 3.78 -11.93
C ASN A 202 -18.22 3.17 -12.55
N LEU A 203 -18.25 1.88 -12.95
CA LEU A 203 -17.13 1.22 -13.62
C LEU A 203 -16.77 1.91 -14.94
N ARG A 204 -17.76 2.18 -15.80
CA ARG A 204 -17.53 2.88 -17.08
C ARG A 204 -16.93 4.28 -16.87
N LYS A 205 -17.41 5.01 -15.86
CA LYS A 205 -16.87 6.34 -15.50
C LYS A 205 -15.41 6.22 -15.07
N PHE A 206 -15.10 5.27 -14.18
CA PHE A 206 -13.74 5.02 -13.71
C PHE A 206 -12.79 4.70 -14.87
N GLU A 207 -13.16 3.78 -15.77
CA GLU A 207 -12.33 3.42 -16.92
C GLU A 207 -12.03 4.62 -17.84
N GLN A 208 -13.05 5.43 -18.14
CA GLN A 208 -12.89 6.63 -18.96
C GLN A 208 -12.00 7.69 -18.30
N GLN A 209 -12.18 7.91 -17.01
CA GLN A 209 -11.37 8.87 -16.25
C GLN A 209 -9.93 8.39 -16.10
N LEU A 210 -9.71 7.08 -15.95
CA LEU A 210 -8.38 6.49 -15.87
C LEU A 210 -7.60 6.74 -17.16
N GLU A 211 -8.19 6.42 -18.31
CA GLU A 211 -7.56 6.62 -19.62
C GLU A 211 -7.18 8.09 -19.87
N GLN A 212 -8.07 9.02 -19.47
CA GLN A 212 -7.81 10.46 -19.58
C GLN A 212 -6.68 10.90 -18.63
N THR A 213 -6.66 10.37 -17.41
CA THR A 213 -5.66 10.67 -16.40
C THR A 213 -4.28 10.16 -16.81
N GLU A 214 -4.19 8.94 -17.34
CA GLU A 214 -2.95 8.37 -17.88
C GLU A 214 -2.35 9.27 -18.97
N LYS A 215 -3.17 9.73 -19.93
CA LYS A 215 -2.72 10.67 -20.97
C LYS A 215 -2.20 11.98 -20.37
N LYS A 216 -2.92 12.53 -19.39
CA LYS A 216 -2.53 13.78 -18.70
C LYS A 216 -1.21 13.61 -17.93
N VAL A 217 -1.06 12.53 -17.17
CA VAL A 217 0.17 12.22 -16.41
C VAL A 217 1.34 11.99 -17.36
N GLY A 218 1.14 11.25 -18.46
CA GLY A 218 2.17 11.05 -19.47
C GLY A 218 2.65 12.36 -20.12
N ILE A 219 1.75 13.33 -20.36
CA ILE A 219 2.14 14.67 -20.83
C ILE A 219 2.93 15.42 -19.75
N MET A 220 2.51 15.33 -18.48
CA MET A 220 3.14 16.02 -17.36
C MET A 220 4.59 15.57 -17.11
N LEU A 221 4.83 14.26 -17.22
CA LEU A 221 6.11 13.62 -16.91
C LEU A 221 7.06 13.55 -18.11
N ARG A 222 6.59 13.72 -19.35
CA ARG A 222 7.42 13.72 -20.57
C ARG A 222 8.70 14.58 -20.48
N PRO A 223 8.67 15.81 -19.92
CA PRO A 223 9.86 16.65 -19.85
C PRO A 223 10.94 16.17 -18.86
N VAL A 224 10.65 15.15 -18.04
CA VAL A 224 11.54 14.68 -16.97
C VAL A 224 11.92 13.20 -17.10
N GLN A 225 11.55 12.55 -18.21
CA GLN A 225 11.81 11.13 -18.44
C GLN A 225 13.31 10.78 -18.49
N ASP A 226 14.18 11.75 -18.79
CA ASP A 226 15.63 11.58 -18.88
C ASP A 226 16.37 11.95 -17.58
N LYS A 227 15.63 12.31 -16.51
CA LYS A 227 16.20 12.79 -15.26
C LYS A 227 16.33 11.65 -14.27
N GLY A 228 17.56 11.20 -14.04
CA GLY A 228 17.86 10.15 -13.05
C GLY A 228 17.58 10.60 -11.62
N TYR A 229 17.04 9.71 -10.79
CA TYR A 229 16.78 9.96 -9.37
C TYR A 229 16.89 8.69 -8.53
N PHE A 230 17.00 8.86 -7.22
CA PHE A 230 16.93 7.77 -6.24
C PHE A 230 15.69 7.89 -5.36
N VAL A 231 15.23 6.77 -4.83
CA VAL A 231 14.16 6.68 -3.81
C VAL A 231 14.69 5.98 -2.56
N PHE A 232 14.02 6.11 -1.42
CA PHE A 232 14.35 5.36 -0.19
C PHE A 232 13.51 4.09 0.00
N HIS A 233 12.63 3.78 -0.94
CA HIS A 233 11.73 2.64 -0.92
C HIS A 233 11.35 2.28 -2.36
N ASP A 234 11.58 1.04 -2.76
CA ASP A 234 11.26 0.55 -4.12
C ASP A 234 9.76 0.22 -4.28
N ALA A 235 8.93 1.26 -4.25
CA ALA A 235 7.49 1.12 -4.46
C ALA A 235 7.04 1.40 -5.89
N TYR A 236 7.84 2.13 -6.68
CA TYR A 236 7.31 2.94 -7.78
C TYR A 236 7.40 2.28 -9.16
N GLY A 237 8.06 1.12 -9.27
CA GLY A 237 8.41 0.50 -10.55
C GLY A 237 7.26 0.38 -11.56
N TYR A 238 6.03 0.11 -11.11
CA TYR A 238 4.85 0.08 -12.00
C TYR A 238 4.52 1.45 -12.61
N PHE A 239 4.51 2.50 -11.78
CA PHE A 239 4.22 3.86 -12.21
C PHE A 239 5.34 4.37 -13.13
N GLU A 240 6.59 4.11 -12.75
CA GLU A 240 7.78 4.50 -13.49
C GLU A 240 7.84 3.85 -14.88
N LYS A 241 7.59 2.54 -14.95
CA LYS A 241 7.49 1.80 -16.22
C LYS A 241 6.37 2.32 -17.10
N THR A 242 5.21 2.66 -16.52
CA THR A 242 4.06 3.17 -17.28
C THR A 242 4.34 4.53 -17.90
N PHE A 243 5.04 5.41 -17.18
CA PHE A 243 5.28 6.79 -17.62
C PHE A 243 6.70 7.06 -18.12
N GLY A 244 7.53 6.04 -18.25
CA GLY A 244 8.88 6.12 -18.82
C GLY A 244 9.85 6.96 -17.97
N LEU A 245 9.74 6.87 -16.65
CA LEU A 245 10.71 7.49 -15.74
C LEU A 245 11.95 6.61 -15.60
N THR A 246 13.08 7.22 -15.23
CA THR A 246 14.39 6.57 -15.13
C THR A 246 14.91 6.59 -13.68
N PRO A 247 14.43 5.70 -12.79
CA PRO A 247 15.07 5.52 -11.49
C PRO A 247 16.51 5.04 -11.69
N LEU A 248 17.42 5.52 -10.84
CA LEU A 248 18.81 5.09 -10.79
C LEU A 248 19.04 3.96 -9.77
N GLY A 249 18.06 3.77 -8.87
CA GLY A 249 18.07 2.77 -7.83
C GLY A 249 17.35 3.27 -6.58
N HIS A 250 17.47 2.50 -5.50
CA HIS A 250 16.89 2.82 -4.22
C HIS A 250 17.91 2.64 -3.09
N PHE A 251 17.64 3.24 -1.93
CA PHE A 251 18.43 3.01 -0.73
C PHE A 251 17.56 2.55 0.43
N THR A 252 17.89 1.40 1.01
CA THR A 252 17.30 0.97 2.27
C THR A 252 17.90 1.80 3.42
N VAL A 253 17.04 2.61 4.06
CA VAL A 253 17.39 3.48 5.20
C VAL A 253 16.22 3.55 6.19
N ASN A 254 16.53 3.69 7.47
CA ASN A 254 15.52 3.89 8.50
C ASN A 254 14.92 5.31 8.38
N PRO A 255 13.58 5.46 8.40
CA PRO A 255 12.95 6.77 8.26
C PRO A 255 13.10 7.69 9.50
N GLU A 256 13.40 7.13 10.67
CA GLU A 256 13.49 7.84 11.95
C GLU A 256 14.93 8.12 12.40
N ILE A 257 15.86 7.23 12.05
CA ILE A 257 17.25 7.23 12.51
C ILE A 257 18.18 7.61 11.36
N GLN A 258 19.05 8.59 11.60
CA GLN A 258 20.03 9.01 10.60
C GLN A 258 21.01 7.86 10.29
N PRO A 259 21.34 7.63 9.00
CA PRO A 259 22.37 6.68 8.62
C PRO A 259 23.72 7.02 9.25
N GLY A 260 24.48 5.99 9.63
CA GLY A 260 25.86 6.15 10.08
C GLY A 260 26.76 6.74 8.99
N ALA A 261 27.91 7.31 9.39
CA ALA A 261 28.81 8.04 8.47
C ALA A 261 29.26 7.23 7.25
N ARG A 262 29.51 5.91 7.40
CA ARG A 262 29.88 5.01 6.28
C ARG A 262 28.75 4.91 5.25
N ARG A 263 27.53 4.61 5.68
CA ARG A 263 26.37 4.50 4.79
C ARG A 263 26.05 5.84 4.13
N LEU A 264 26.17 6.93 4.88
CA LEU A 264 25.98 8.28 4.36
C LEU A 264 26.98 8.63 3.25
N HIS A 265 28.26 8.23 3.43
CA HIS A 265 29.27 8.41 2.41
C HIS A 265 28.95 7.59 1.15
N GLN A 266 28.58 6.32 1.28
CA GLN A 266 28.17 5.47 0.16
C GLN A 266 27.01 6.07 -0.65
N ILE A 267 25.94 6.49 0.04
CA ILE A 267 24.78 7.12 -0.59
C ILE A 267 25.19 8.38 -1.36
N ARG A 268 25.96 9.28 -0.73
CA ARG A 268 26.42 10.52 -1.36
C ARG A 268 27.31 10.26 -2.57
N THR A 269 28.19 9.26 -2.50
CA THR A 269 29.03 8.86 -3.63
C THR A 269 28.18 8.41 -4.81
N GLN A 270 27.19 7.54 -4.59
CA GLN A 270 26.29 7.09 -5.67
C GLN A 270 25.47 8.25 -6.27
N LEU A 271 24.93 9.14 -5.42
CA LEU A 271 24.20 10.33 -5.85
C LEU A 271 25.04 11.23 -6.80
N VAL A 272 26.32 11.42 -6.48
CA VAL A 272 27.22 12.27 -7.28
C VAL A 272 27.73 11.55 -8.53
N GLU A 273 28.21 10.31 -8.40
CA GLU A 273 28.78 9.53 -9.51
C GLU A 273 27.75 9.23 -10.59
N GLN A 274 26.52 8.90 -10.20
CA GLN A 274 25.41 8.64 -11.12
C GLN A 274 24.68 9.92 -11.55
N LYS A 275 25.14 11.09 -11.11
CA LYS A 275 24.59 12.41 -11.47
C LYS A 275 23.09 12.51 -11.23
N ALA A 276 22.64 12.03 -10.08
CA ALA A 276 21.24 12.07 -9.69
C ALA A 276 20.73 13.52 -9.65
N VAL A 277 19.54 13.74 -10.20
CA VAL A 277 18.87 15.05 -10.21
C VAL A 277 18.11 15.25 -8.90
N CYS A 278 17.42 14.20 -8.45
CA CYS A 278 16.63 14.19 -7.24
C CYS A 278 16.89 12.96 -6.39
N VAL A 279 16.66 13.11 -5.08
CA VAL A 279 16.44 12.02 -4.15
C VAL A 279 15.06 12.22 -3.51
N PHE A 280 14.22 11.18 -3.58
CA PHE A 280 12.85 11.23 -3.08
C PHE A 280 12.72 10.47 -1.77
N ALA A 281 12.17 11.15 -0.79
CA ALA A 281 11.71 10.55 0.46
C ALA A 281 10.19 10.38 0.47
N GLU A 282 9.69 9.74 1.51
CA GLU A 282 8.26 9.59 1.75
C GLU A 282 7.83 10.39 3.00
N PRO A 283 6.54 10.71 3.18
CA PRO A 283 6.07 11.56 4.28
C PRO A 283 6.48 11.12 5.68
N GLN A 284 6.70 9.82 5.90
CA GLN A 284 7.12 9.25 7.18
C GLN A 284 8.60 9.51 7.52
N PHE A 285 9.41 9.93 6.54
CA PHE A 285 10.83 10.22 6.77
C PHE A 285 11.01 11.52 7.54
N ARG A 286 11.86 11.48 8.57
CA ARG A 286 12.22 12.70 9.30
C ARG A 286 13.04 13.63 8.40
N PRO A 287 12.74 14.94 8.36
CA PRO A 287 13.49 15.91 7.54
C PRO A 287 15.01 15.91 7.78
N ALA A 288 15.43 15.58 9.01
CA ALA A 288 16.84 15.49 9.38
C ALA A 288 17.59 14.33 8.70
N VAL A 289 16.90 13.23 8.36
CA VAL A 289 17.49 12.09 7.62
C VAL A 289 17.74 12.50 6.17
N ILE A 290 16.73 13.09 5.53
CA ILE A 290 16.78 13.53 4.13
C ILE A 290 17.85 14.63 3.96
N SER A 291 17.85 15.61 4.87
CA SER A 291 18.83 16.70 4.86
C SER A 291 20.25 16.17 5.00
N ALA A 292 20.50 15.21 5.88
CA ALA A 292 21.82 14.62 6.03
C ALA A 292 22.29 13.96 4.73
N ILE A 293 21.41 13.27 4.01
CA ILE A 293 21.75 12.57 2.77
C ILE A 293 22.12 13.55 1.65
N ALA A 294 21.30 14.57 1.43
CA ALA A 294 21.52 15.52 0.34
C ALA A 294 22.57 16.61 0.67
N GLN A 295 22.88 16.85 1.94
CA GLN A 295 23.83 17.89 2.34
C GLN A 295 25.20 17.72 1.67
N GLY A 296 25.71 18.80 1.07
CA GLY A 296 26.99 18.81 0.36
C GLY A 296 26.94 18.22 -1.05
N THR A 297 25.75 17.88 -1.54
CA THR A 297 25.53 17.43 -2.92
C THR A 297 24.69 18.44 -3.68
N PRO A 298 24.76 18.49 -5.03
CA PRO A 298 23.86 19.31 -5.85
C PRO A 298 22.46 18.69 -6.03
N VAL A 299 22.18 17.53 -5.42
CA VAL A 299 20.94 16.77 -5.61
C VAL A 299 19.78 17.46 -4.89
N ARG A 300 18.65 17.61 -5.58
CA ARG A 300 17.43 18.17 -5.00
C ARG A 300 16.68 17.12 -4.17
N GLN A 301 15.95 17.58 -3.17
CA GLN A 301 15.14 16.73 -2.32
C GLN A 301 13.68 16.83 -2.75
N GLY A 302 13.01 15.70 -2.93
CA GLY A 302 11.57 15.62 -3.18
C GLY A 302 10.86 14.69 -2.22
N THR A 303 9.54 14.71 -2.23
CA THR A 303 8.72 13.77 -1.46
C THR A 303 7.68 13.11 -2.36
N LEU A 304 7.65 11.78 -2.36
CA LEU A 304 6.64 10.95 -3.01
C LEU A 304 5.77 10.30 -1.94
N ASP A 305 4.45 10.31 -2.12
CA ASP A 305 3.51 9.66 -1.20
C ASP A 305 2.84 8.47 -1.91
N PRO A 306 3.36 7.24 -1.75
CA PRO A 306 2.85 6.08 -2.47
C PRO A 306 1.48 5.62 -1.94
N LEU A 307 1.07 6.09 -0.76
CA LEU A 307 -0.22 5.73 -0.13
C LEU A 307 -1.28 6.83 -0.30
N GLY A 308 -0.90 8.02 -0.78
CA GLY A 308 -1.82 9.14 -0.97
C GLY A 308 -2.49 9.58 0.33
N SER A 309 -1.73 9.63 1.42
CA SER A 309 -2.19 9.82 2.80
C SER A 309 -3.06 11.08 2.97
N ALA A 310 -2.76 12.15 2.23
CA ALA A 310 -3.51 13.41 2.28
C ALA A 310 -4.80 13.43 1.43
N ILE A 311 -5.08 12.38 0.66
CA ILE A 311 -6.19 12.34 -0.30
C ILE A 311 -7.43 11.70 0.36
N PRO A 312 -8.56 12.42 0.44
CA PRO A 312 -9.80 11.87 0.97
C PRO A 312 -10.42 10.87 -0.03
N LEU A 313 -11.11 9.86 0.52
CA LEU A 313 -11.87 8.91 -0.31
C LEU A 313 -13.00 9.64 -1.03
N SER A 314 -13.06 9.46 -2.35
CA SER A 314 -14.13 9.96 -3.22
C SER A 314 -14.11 9.21 -4.54
N ALA A 315 -15.16 9.40 -5.36
CA ALA A 315 -15.27 8.75 -6.65
C ALA A 315 -14.10 9.07 -7.62
N ASP A 316 -13.43 10.21 -7.43
CA ASP A 316 -12.33 10.65 -8.30
C ASP A 316 -10.94 10.51 -7.64
N SER A 317 -10.88 9.97 -6.41
CA SER A 317 -9.66 9.97 -5.58
C SER A 317 -8.47 9.23 -6.21
N TYR A 318 -8.70 8.17 -6.98
CA TYR A 318 -7.61 7.44 -7.65
C TYR A 318 -6.94 8.30 -8.75
N MET A 319 -7.74 9.11 -9.45
CA MET A 319 -7.24 10.02 -10.48
C MET A 319 -6.46 11.18 -9.86
N VAL A 320 -6.95 11.69 -8.72
CA VAL A 320 -6.25 12.70 -7.90
C VAL A 320 -4.93 12.13 -7.39
N PHE A 321 -4.90 10.88 -6.96
CA PHE A 321 -3.69 10.18 -6.51
C PHE A 321 -2.63 10.11 -7.61
N LEU A 322 -2.94 9.56 -8.79
CA LEU A 322 -1.99 9.49 -9.89
C LEU A 322 -1.48 10.87 -10.33
N THR A 323 -2.37 11.86 -10.38
CA THR A 323 -2.00 13.23 -10.76
C THR A 323 -1.13 13.89 -9.70
N THR A 324 -1.39 13.65 -8.41
CA THR A 324 -0.60 14.19 -7.29
C THR A 324 0.80 13.60 -7.29
N LEU A 325 0.92 12.28 -7.47
CA LEU A 325 2.21 11.60 -7.56
C LEU A 325 3.03 12.11 -8.76
N ALA A 326 2.39 12.30 -9.92
CA ALA A 326 3.03 12.90 -11.09
C ALA A 326 3.55 14.33 -10.81
N HIS A 327 2.77 15.12 -10.07
CA HIS A 327 3.20 16.46 -9.65
C HIS A 327 4.38 16.42 -8.68
N GLN A 328 4.39 15.48 -7.73
CA GLN A 328 5.51 15.27 -6.80
C GLN A 328 6.82 14.92 -7.52
N TYR A 329 6.76 14.01 -8.51
CA TYR A 329 7.91 13.73 -9.38
C TYR A 329 8.34 14.99 -10.15
N SER A 330 7.39 15.62 -10.84
CA SER A 330 7.69 16.73 -11.73
C SER A 330 8.22 17.95 -10.99
N SER A 331 7.80 18.21 -9.75
CA SER A 331 8.22 19.40 -8.98
C SER A 331 9.70 19.33 -8.62
N CYS A 332 10.22 18.15 -8.28
CA CYS A 332 11.64 17.99 -8.06
C CYS A 332 12.41 17.89 -9.38
N LEU A 333 11.97 17.05 -10.33
CA LEU A 333 12.80 16.69 -11.50
C LEU A 333 12.94 17.80 -12.53
N LYS A 334 11.94 18.69 -12.70
CA LYS A 334 12.05 19.80 -13.67
C LYS A 334 13.16 20.77 -13.29
N GLY A 335 13.38 21.00 -12.00
CA GLY A 335 14.16 22.14 -11.53
C GLY A 335 13.41 23.45 -11.81
N ASP A 336 13.77 24.50 -11.08
CA ASP A 336 13.30 25.86 -11.37
C ASP A 336 13.96 26.42 -12.65
#